data_AF-A0A1A8LB70-F1
#
_entry.id   AF-A0A1A8LB70-F1
#
_cell.length_a   1.000
_cell.length_b   1.000
_cell.length_c   1.000
_cell.angle_alpha   90.00
_cell.angle_beta   90.00
_cell.angle_gamma   90.00
#
_symmetry.space_group_name_H-M   'P 1'
#
loop_
_entity.id
_entity.type
_entity.pdbx_description
1 polymer ?
#
loop_
_entity_poly.entity_id
_entity_poly.type
_entity_poly.pdbx_seq_one_letter_code
_entity_poly.pdbx_strand_id
1 'polypeptide(L)'
;PEQALNRLIATEAEAKQWLLMEPSLLPTNSEILRQAVKEEMLKLCSELEMVTSCCEARRNKLKETKELEQKWLEEKKQVLLVAKNHIERLKREQESLSEHSILLEIKEKIRKVKEYHEKLMECLGDVLETHVPLPINESTSSKRKKSVAHEFSEGLLSLSDILEILMNKILTEAHDPYVLIDHTFWPPYVELLLRHGIAVRHQENKLKIRLEKFF
;
A
#
# COMPACT_ATOMS: atom_id res chain seq x y z
N PRO A 1 -13.39 23.70 -59.38
CA PRO A 1 -14.80 23.24 -59.52
C PRO A 1 -15.22 23.14 -60.98
N GLU A 2 -15.03 24.21 -61.75
CA GLU A 2 -15.35 24.31 -63.18
C GLU A 2 -14.58 23.31 -64.07
N GLN A 3 -13.30 23.07 -63.76
CA GLN A 3 -12.46 22.10 -64.49
C GLN A 3 -12.86 20.62 -64.27
N ALA A 4 -13.56 20.32 -63.17
CA ALA A 4 -14.13 18.99 -62.93
C ALA A 4 -15.46 18.83 -63.68
N LEU A 5 -16.27 19.89 -63.72
CA LEU A 5 -17.51 19.94 -64.48
C LEU A 5 -17.26 19.79 -66.00
N ASN A 6 -16.25 20.48 -66.54
CA ASN A 6 -15.89 20.38 -67.95
C ASN A 6 -15.40 18.98 -68.34
N ARG A 7 -14.68 18.29 -67.45
CA ARG A 7 -14.27 16.89 -67.66
C ARG A 7 -15.45 15.94 -67.67
N LEU A 8 -16.40 16.14 -66.75
CA LEU A 8 -17.62 15.34 -66.69
C LEU A 8 -18.47 15.51 -67.95
N ILE A 9 -18.66 16.76 -68.42
CA ILE A 9 -19.37 17.08 -69.66
C ILE A 9 -18.67 16.45 -70.87
N ALA A 10 -17.33 16.50 -70.94
CA ALA A 10 -16.57 15.86 -72.01
C ALA A 10 -16.74 14.34 -72.02
N THR A 11 -16.63 13.68 -70.87
CA THR A 11 -16.84 12.23 -70.77
C THR A 11 -18.28 11.82 -71.10
N GLU A 12 -19.25 12.66 -70.75
CA GLU A 12 -20.67 12.41 -71.06
C GLU A 12 -20.97 12.59 -72.55
N ALA A 13 -20.35 13.60 -73.19
CA ALA A 13 -20.45 13.83 -74.63
C ALA A 13 -19.79 12.69 -75.43
N GLU A 14 -18.60 12.24 -75.01
CA GLU A 14 -17.94 11.06 -75.59
C GLU A 14 -18.80 9.81 -75.43
N ALA A 15 -19.34 9.54 -74.24
CA ALA A 15 -20.23 8.39 -74.02
C ALA A 15 -21.46 8.41 -74.93
N LYS A 16 -22.09 9.57 -75.12
CA LYS A 16 -23.21 9.75 -76.07
C LYS A 16 -22.77 9.49 -77.51
N GLN A 17 -21.56 9.92 -77.89
CA GLN A 17 -20.98 9.64 -79.21
C GLN A 17 -20.74 8.14 -79.41
N TRP A 18 -20.21 7.43 -78.39
CA TRP A 18 -20.02 5.98 -78.43
C TRP A 18 -21.33 5.19 -78.51
N LEU A 19 -22.40 5.68 -77.88
CA LEU A 19 -23.75 5.10 -77.96
C LEU A 19 -24.40 5.25 -79.35
N LEU A 20 -24.02 6.28 -80.11
CA LEU A 20 -24.50 6.54 -81.47
C LEU A 20 -23.66 5.83 -82.54
N MET A 21 -22.44 5.40 -82.20
CA MET A 21 -21.57 4.65 -83.08
C MET A 21 -22.02 3.19 -83.12
N GLU A 22 -22.31 2.67 -84.31
CA GLU A 22 -22.51 1.23 -84.47
C GLU A 22 -21.20 0.50 -84.13
N PRO A 23 -21.27 -0.63 -83.39
CA PRO A 23 -20.09 -1.43 -83.12
C PRO A 23 -19.45 -1.84 -84.45
N SER A 24 -18.14 -1.61 -84.58
CA SER A 24 -17.39 -2.09 -85.73
C SER A 24 -17.60 -3.60 -85.87
N LEU A 25 -18.08 -4.03 -87.04
CA LEU A 25 -18.31 -5.44 -87.34
C LEU A 25 -17.04 -6.24 -87.05
N LEU A 26 -17.21 -7.46 -86.52
CA LEU A 26 -16.10 -8.38 -86.32
C LEU A 26 -15.31 -8.53 -87.63
N PRO A 27 -13.97 -8.52 -87.59
CA PRO A 27 -13.18 -8.65 -88.80
C PRO A 27 -13.55 -9.95 -89.53
N THR A 28 -13.97 -9.86 -90.80
CA THR A 28 -14.41 -11.01 -91.60
C THR A 28 -13.27 -12.02 -91.86
N ASN A 29 -12.02 -11.61 -91.64
CA ASN A 29 -10.84 -12.46 -91.77
C ASN A 29 -10.76 -13.45 -90.60
N SER A 30 -11.03 -14.73 -90.89
CA SER A 30 -10.99 -15.84 -89.95
C SER A 30 -9.65 -15.96 -89.20
N GLU A 31 -8.51 -15.62 -89.82
CA GLU A 31 -7.22 -15.71 -89.15
C GLU A 31 -7.03 -14.64 -88.08
N ILE A 32 -7.52 -13.42 -88.33
CA ILE A 32 -7.47 -12.31 -87.37
C ILE A 32 -8.36 -12.63 -86.16
N LEU A 33 -9.57 -13.14 -86.39
CA LEU A 33 -10.45 -13.58 -85.31
C LEU A 33 -9.84 -14.71 -84.48
N ARG A 34 -9.25 -15.71 -85.14
CA ARG A 34 -8.59 -16.83 -84.45
C ARG A 34 -7.42 -16.35 -83.58
N GLN A 35 -6.63 -15.41 -84.08
CA GLN A 35 -5.51 -14.84 -83.33
C GLN A 35 -5.99 -14.01 -82.13
N ALA A 36 -7.01 -13.17 -82.31
CA ALA A 36 -7.59 -12.36 -81.24
C ALA A 36 -8.19 -13.23 -80.12
N VAL A 37 -8.95 -14.27 -80.47
CA VAL A 37 -9.50 -15.23 -79.48
C VAL A 37 -8.36 -15.93 -78.73
N LYS A 38 -7.32 -16.37 -79.43
CA LYS A 38 -6.16 -17.01 -78.80
C LYS A 38 -5.46 -16.07 -77.81
N GLU A 39 -5.27 -14.81 -78.18
CA GLU A 39 -4.63 -13.81 -77.33
C GLU A 39 -5.45 -13.50 -76.08
N GLU A 40 -6.76 -13.29 -76.23
CA GLU A 40 -7.67 -13.09 -75.10
C GLU A 40 -7.74 -14.33 -74.19
N MET A 41 -7.75 -15.55 -74.75
CA MET A 41 -7.69 -16.77 -73.96
C MET A 41 -6.39 -16.88 -73.16
N LEU A 42 -5.24 -16.57 -73.77
CA LEU A 42 -3.95 -16.60 -73.09
C LEU A 42 -3.87 -15.56 -71.98
N LYS A 43 -4.38 -14.35 -72.23
CA LYS A 43 -4.47 -13.29 -71.22
C LYS A 43 -5.34 -13.72 -70.05
N LEU A 44 -6.53 -14.26 -70.32
CA LEU A 44 -7.43 -14.76 -69.28
C LEU A 44 -6.78 -15.88 -68.47
N CYS A 45 -6.08 -16.82 -69.11
CA CYS A 45 -5.32 -17.86 -68.41
C CYS A 45 -4.28 -17.27 -67.46
N SER A 46 -3.49 -16.28 -67.91
CA SER A 46 -2.49 -15.61 -67.08
C SER A 46 -3.11 -14.85 -65.90
N GLU A 47 -4.22 -14.15 -66.12
CA GLU A 47 -4.96 -13.45 -65.07
C GLU A 47 -5.53 -14.43 -64.03
N LEU A 48 -6.11 -15.55 -64.47
CA LEU A 48 -6.63 -16.59 -63.59
C LEU A 48 -5.53 -17.27 -62.77
N GLU A 49 -4.36 -17.50 -63.36
CA GLU A 49 -3.20 -18.07 -62.67
C GLU A 49 -2.69 -17.10 -61.58
N MET A 50 -2.60 -15.81 -61.91
CA MET A 50 -2.26 -14.76 -60.94
C MET A 50 -3.25 -14.67 -59.77
N VAL A 51 -4.56 -14.70 -60.07
CA VAL A 51 -5.61 -14.66 -59.04
C VAL A 51 -5.56 -15.91 -58.17
N THR A 52 -5.39 -17.09 -58.77
CA THR A 52 -5.21 -18.36 -58.04
C THR A 52 -4.02 -18.27 -57.09
N SER A 53 -2.87 -17.85 -57.58
CA SER A 53 -1.65 -17.67 -56.76
C SER A 53 -1.87 -16.70 -55.60
N CYS A 54 -2.54 -15.57 -55.84
CA CYS A 54 -2.88 -14.61 -54.79
C CYS A 54 -3.82 -15.21 -53.72
N CYS A 55 -4.85 -15.94 -54.16
CA CYS A 55 -5.77 -16.64 -53.27
C CYS A 55 -5.05 -17.70 -52.42
N GLU A 56 -4.13 -18.46 -53.02
CA GLU A 56 -3.33 -19.47 -52.32
C GLU A 56 -2.37 -18.84 -51.30
N ALA A 57 -1.67 -17.77 -51.67
CA ALA A 57 -0.80 -17.03 -50.76
C ALA A 57 -1.59 -16.49 -49.55
N ARG A 58 -2.77 -15.90 -49.81
CA ARG A 58 -3.66 -15.41 -48.76
C ARG A 58 -4.15 -16.53 -47.85
N ARG A 59 -4.54 -17.67 -48.42
CA ARG A 59 -4.98 -18.86 -47.69
C ARG A 59 -3.87 -19.41 -46.79
N ASN A 60 -2.64 -19.52 -47.31
CA ASN A 60 -1.50 -20.02 -46.54
C ASN A 60 -1.18 -19.08 -45.37
N LYS A 61 -1.14 -17.76 -45.60
CA LYS A 61 -0.93 -16.76 -44.55
C LYS A 61 -1.99 -16.85 -43.45
N LEU A 62 -3.27 -16.97 -43.83
CA LEU A 62 -4.37 -17.13 -42.86
C LEU A 62 -4.23 -18.41 -42.04
N LYS A 63 -3.78 -19.50 -42.67
CA LYS A 63 -3.53 -20.78 -41.98
C LYS A 63 -2.42 -20.64 -40.94
N GLU A 64 -1.30 -20.02 -41.29
CA GLU A 64 -0.20 -19.75 -40.37
C GLU A 64 -0.63 -18.86 -39.21
N THR A 65 -1.35 -17.76 -39.48
CA THR A 65 -1.89 -16.88 -38.43
C THR A 65 -2.81 -17.64 -37.49
N LYS A 66 -3.73 -18.46 -38.03
CA LYS A 66 -4.62 -19.30 -37.22
C LYS A 66 -3.85 -20.25 -36.30
N GLU A 67 -2.81 -20.90 -36.81
CA GLU A 67 -2.00 -21.84 -36.01
C GLU A 67 -1.25 -21.12 -34.88
N LEU A 68 -0.74 -19.91 -35.13
CA LEU A 68 -0.10 -19.08 -34.11
C LEU A 68 -1.09 -18.61 -33.04
N GLU A 69 -2.27 -18.14 -33.45
CA GLU A 69 -3.34 -17.72 -32.53
C GLU A 69 -3.82 -18.89 -31.66
N GLN A 70 -3.92 -20.09 -32.24
CA GLN A 70 -4.30 -21.30 -31.50
C GLN A 70 -3.28 -21.64 -30.41
N LYS A 71 -1.98 -21.55 -30.72
CA LYS A 71 -0.90 -21.75 -29.74
C LYS A 71 -0.95 -20.70 -28.63
N TRP A 72 -1.08 -19.42 -29.01
CA TRP A 72 -1.19 -18.32 -28.06
C TRP A 72 -2.39 -18.47 -27.12
N LEU A 73 -3.54 -18.91 -27.65
CA LEU A 73 -4.73 -19.17 -26.85
C LEU A 73 -4.47 -20.26 -25.80
N GLU A 74 -3.80 -21.34 -26.17
CA GLU A 74 -3.47 -22.42 -25.25
C GLU A 74 -2.51 -21.96 -24.14
N GLU A 75 -1.47 -21.23 -24.49
CA GLU A 75 -0.55 -20.61 -23.52
C GLU A 75 -1.30 -19.68 -22.54
N LYS A 76 -2.22 -18.84 -23.05
CA LYS A 76 -3.04 -17.95 -22.22
C LYS A 76 -3.92 -18.73 -21.25
N LYS A 77 -4.49 -19.87 -21.66
CA LYS A 77 -5.27 -20.73 -20.77
C LYS A 77 -4.41 -21.34 -19.67
N GLN A 78 -3.20 -21.79 -19.99
CA GLN A 78 -2.26 -22.33 -18.99
C GLN A 78 -1.86 -21.25 -17.97
N VAL A 79 -1.53 -20.05 -18.42
CA VAL A 79 -1.22 -18.92 -17.53
C VAL A 79 -2.41 -18.60 -16.63
N LEU A 80 -3.63 -18.56 -17.19
CA LEU A 80 -4.84 -18.32 -16.41
C LEU A 80 -5.06 -19.39 -15.34
N LEU A 81 -4.82 -20.66 -15.67
CA LEU A 81 -4.94 -21.77 -14.73
C LEU A 81 -3.94 -21.63 -13.58
N VAL A 82 -2.67 -21.34 -13.89
CA VAL A 82 -1.62 -21.11 -12.88
C VAL A 82 -1.98 -19.93 -11.98
N ALA A 83 -2.45 -18.82 -12.55
CA ALA A 83 -2.88 -17.65 -11.79
C ALA A 83 -4.07 -17.96 -10.87
N LYS A 84 -5.09 -18.68 -11.37
CA LYS A 84 -6.22 -19.13 -10.54
C LYS A 84 -5.77 -20.01 -9.38
N ASN A 85 -4.90 -20.98 -9.64
CA ASN A 85 -4.35 -21.84 -8.58
C ASN A 85 -3.58 -21.04 -7.53
N HIS A 86 -2.83 -20.03 -7.96
CA HIS A 86 -2.10 -19.14 -7.05
C HIS A 86 -3.06 -18.33 -6.16
N ILE A 87 -4.12 -17.76 -6.74
CA ILE A 87 -5.16 -17.03 -5.99
C ILE A 87 -5.83 -17.94 -4.97
N GLU A 88 -6.23 -19.15 -5.37
CA GLU A 88 -6.88 -20.11 -4.46
C GLU A 88 -5.94 -20.56 -3.34
N ARG A 89 -4.64 -20.70 -3.62
CA ARG A 89 -3.64 -20.94 -2.56
C ARG A 89 -3.56 -19.77 -1.58
N LEU A 90 -3.48 -18.54 -2.08
CA LEU A 90 -3.43 -17.34 -1.23
C LEU A 90 -4.69 -17.19 -0.37
N LYS A 91 -5.87 -17.49 -0.90
CA LYS A 91 -7.11 -17.51 -0.10
C LYS A 91 -7.06 -18.52 1.03
N ARG A 92 -6.60 -19.75 0.77
CA ARG A 92 -6.43 -20.76 1.82
C ARG A 92 -5.40 -20.35 2.86
N GLU A 93 -4.29 -19.76 2.42
CA GLU A 93 -3.27 -19.20 3.32
C GLU A 93 -3.87 -18.09 4.19
N GLN A 94 -4.66 -17.18 3.62
CA GLN A 94 -5.37 -16.13 4.36
C GLN A 94 -6.42 -16.67 5.34
N GLU A 95 -7.17 -17.71 4.94
CA GLU A 95 -8.12 -18.39 5.83
C GLU A 95 -7.39 -19.10 6.99
N SER A 96 -6.22 -19.69 6.72
CA SER A 96 -5.39 -20.33 7.73
C SER A 96 -4.68 -19.33 8.66
N LEU A 97 -4.20 -18.22 8.10
CA LEU A 97 -3.69 -17.05 8.80
C LEU A 97 -4.87 -16.16 9.12
N SER A 98 -5.82 -16.68 9.90
CA SER A 98 -6.89 -15.86 10.41
C SER A 98 -6.25 -14.64 11.06
N GLU A 99 -6.46 -13.45 10.48
CA GLU A 99 -5.99 -12.18 11.06
C GLU A 99 -6.45 -12.07 12.52
N HIS A 100 -7.56 -12.75 12.83
CA HIS A 100 -8.07 -12.97 14.17
C HIS A 100 -7.06 -13.71 15.08
N SER A 101 -6.35 -14.73 14.62
CA SER A 101 -5.37 -15.49 15.42
C SER A 101 -4.19 -14.61 15.87
N ILE A 102 -3.62 -13.82 14.96
CA ILE A 102 -2.49 -12.93 15.30
C ILE A 102 -2.98 -11.79 16.20
N LEU A 103 -4.14 -11.21 15.90
CA LEU A 103 -4.75 -10.17 16.73
C LEU A 103 -5.06 -10.69 18.14
N LEU A 104 -5.62 -11.89 18.25
CA LEU A 104 -5.87 -12.54 19.54
C LEU A 104 -4.57 -12.80 20.31
N GLU A 105 -3.51 -13.24 19.63
CA GLU A 105 -2.20 -13.43 20.27
C GLU A 105 -1.62 -12.12 20.79
N ILE A 106 -1.69 -11.04 20.00
CA ILE A 106 -1.26 -9.70 20.42
C ILE A 106 -2.11 -9.21 21.59
N LYS A 107 -3.44 -9.40 21.54
CA LYS A 107 -4.35 -9.04 22.63
C LYS A 107 -3.99 -9.76 23.93
N GLU A 108 -3.65 -11.06 23.84
CA GLU A 108 -3.23 -11.85 24.98
C GLU A 108 -1.87 -11.39 25.53
N LYS A 109 -0.91 -11.05 24.67
CA LYS A 109 0.37 -10.45 25.08
C LYS A 109 0.17 -9.12 25.82
N ILE A 110 -0.68 -8.24 25.29
CA ILE A 110 -1.03 -6.97 25.95
C ILE A 110 -1.65 -7.22 27.32
N ARG A 111 -2.57 -8.19 27.43
CA ARG A 111 -3.20 -8.57 28.70
C ARG A 111 -2.16 -9.02 29.73
N LYS A 112 -1.21 -9.87 29.33
CA LYS A 112 -0.12 -10.35 30.21
C LYS A 112 0.78 -9.22 30.70
N VAL A 113 1.15 -8.28 29.82
CA VAL A 113 1.99 -7.13 30.20
C VAL A 113 1.25 -6.25 31.21
N LYS A 114 -0.04 -5.99 31.01
CA LYS A 114 -0.86 -5.24 31.97
C LYS A 114 -0.95 -5.94 33.32
N GLU A 115 -1.22 -7.23 33.33
CA GLU A 115 -1.31 -8.02 34.57
C GLU A 115 0.03 -8.05 35.33
N TYR A 116 1.15 -8.15 34.61
CA TYR A 116 2.48 -8.08 35.22
C TYR A 116 2.77 -6.70 35.82
N HIS A 117 2.43 -5.63 35.10
CA HIS A 117 2.61 -4.25 35.58
C HIS A 117 1.79 -4.00 36.85
N GLU A 118 0.53 -4.42 36.88
CA GLU A 118 -0.35 -4.28 38.05
C GLU A 118 0.25 -4.98 39.28
N LYS A 119 0.64 -6.25 39.13
CA LYS A 119 1.26 -7.03 40.23
C LYS A 119 2.58 -6.42 40.70
N LEU A 120 3.38 -5.89 39.79
CA LEU A 120 4.63 -5.23 40.13
C LEU A 120 4.38 -3.96 40.96
N MET A 121 3.38 -3.17 40.58
CA MET A 121 2.99 -1.97 41.32
C MET A 121 2.42 -2.31 42.70
N GLU A 122 1.58 -3.34 42.81
CA GLU A 122 1.05 -3.85 44.07
C GLU A 122 2.19 -4.28 45.01
N CYS A 123 3.11 -5.13 44.54
CA CYS A 123 4.26 -5.57 45.33
C CYS A 123 5.17 -4.40 45.75
N LEU A 124 5.38 -3.42 44.88
CA LEU A 124 6.16 -2.22 45.21
C LEU A 124 5.46 -1.39 46.29
N GLY A 125 4.13 -1.24 46.20
CA GLY A 125 3.31 -0.60 47.23
C GLY A 125 3.48 -1.25 48.60
N ASP A 126 3.30 -2.57 48.68
CA ASP A 126 3.44 -3.34 49.93
C ASP A 126 4.83 -3.17 50.57
N VAL A 127 5.89 -3.22 49.76
CA VAL A 127 7.27 -3.05 50.22
C VAL A 127 7.49 -1.63 50.75
N LEU A 128 6.97 -0.63 50.06
CA LEU A 128 7.12 0.76 50.46
C LEU A 128 6.34 1.06 51.74
N GLU A 129 5.12 0.54 51.90
CA GLU A 129 4.33 0.69 53.12
C GLU A 129 5.01 0.04 54.33
N THR A 130 5.64 -1.13 54.12
CA THR A 130 6.31 -1.88 55.19
C THR A 130 7.64 -1.25 55.63
N HIS A 131 8.37 -0.61 54.71
CA HIS A 131 9.77 -0.19 54.94
C HIS A 131 10.04 1.31 54.85
N VAL A 132 9.10 2.11 54.34
CA VAL A 132 9.26 3.56 54.17
C VAL A 132 8.14 4.29 54.95
N PRO A 133 8.41 4.71 56.20
CA PRO A 133 7.40 5.38 57.01
C PRO A 133 7.02 6.73 56.40
N LEU A 134 5.72 7.05 56.40
CA LEU A 134 5.21 8.36 55.98
C LEU A 134 5.91 9.49 56.75
N PRO A 135 6.03 10.70 56.16
CA PRO A 135 6.59 11.85 56.86
C PRO A 135 5.72 12.20 58.08
N ILE A 136 6.16 11.80 59.28
CA ILE A 136 5.46 12.13 60.53
C ILE A 136 5.73 13.60 60.84
N ASN A 137 4.67 14.40 60.94
CA ASN A 137 4.73 15.72 61.57
C ASN A 137 4.93 15.52 63.08
N GLU A 138 6.18 15.55 63.57
CA GLU A 138 6.44 15.64 65.00
C GLU A 138 6.08 17.04 65.53
N SER A 139 4.80 17.25 65.80
CA SER A 139 4.36 18.29 66.73
C SER A 139 4.21 17.66 68.12
N THR A 140 5.32 17.58 68.89
CA THR A 140 5.29 17.75 70.36
C THR A 140 6.69 17.71 71.01
N SER A 141 7.11 18.89 71.49
CA SER A 141 8.02 19.14 72.64
C SER A 141 9.54 18.86 72.52
N SER A 142 10.35 19.90 72.28
CA SER A 142 11.15 20.59 73.32
C SER A 142 12.33 21.43 72.75
N LYS A 143 12.25 22.74 73.03
CA LYS A 143 13.31 23.77 73.20
C LYS A 143 14.59 23.75 72.33
N ARG A 144 14.73 24.86 71.57
CA ARG A 144 15.94 25.63 71.13
C ARG A 144 16.66 25.22 69.84
N LYS A 145 16.38 25.95 68.74
CA LYS A 145 17.18 27.07 68.18
C LYS A 145 16.61 27.50 66.82
N LYS A 146 16.63 28.81 66.56
CA LYS A 146 16.17 29.45 65.31
C LYS A 146 16.91 28.89 64.08
N SER A 147 16.16 28.32 63.14
CA SER A 147 16.52 28.22 61.72
C SER A 147 15.27 27.78 60.94
N VAL A 148 14.65 28.74 60.24
CA VAL A 148 13.63 28.61 59.18
C VAL A 148 12.67 27.41 59.32
N ALA A 149 11.63 27.58 60.13
CA ALA A 149 10.46 26.73 60.07
C ALA A 149 9.77 26.97 58.71
N HIS A 150 9.85 26.00 57.81
CA HIS A 150 8.96 25.92 56.67
C HIS A 150 7.80 25.02 57.09
N GLU A 151 6.60 25.59 57.12
CA GLU A 151 5.34 24.90 57.39
C GLU A 151 5.14 23.83 56.32
N PHE A 152 5.41 22.56 56.64
CA PHE A 152 5.04 21.46 55.75
C PHE A 152 3.54 21.23 55.87
N SER A 153 2.84 21.58 54.79
CA SER A 153 1.38 21.52 54.62
C SER A 153 0.82 20.10 54.73
N GLU A 154 -0.44 19.98 55.16
CA GLU A 154 -1.26 18.77 55.36
C GLU A 154 -1.55 17.93 54.08
N GLY A 155 -0.55 17.71 53.21
CA GLY A 155 -0.76 17.00 51.94
C GLY A 155 0.51 16.42 51.31
N LEU A 156 1.47 15.94 52.13
CA LEU A 156 2.69 15.32 51.63
C LEU A 156 2.38 13.97 50.97
N LEU A 157 2.89 13.78 49.75
CA LEU A 157 2.77 12.54 49.01
C LEU A 157 3.62 11.44 49.64
N SER A 158 3.09 10.22 49.65
CA SER A 158 3.87 9.04 49.96
C SER A 158 4.89 8.77 48.85
N LEU A 159 5.94 7.99 49.13
CA LEU A 159 6.92 7.64 48.12
C LEU A 159 6.29 6.81 46.97
N SER A 160 5.28 5.98 47.28
CA SER A 160 4.50 5.25 46.28
C SER A 160 3.73 6.19 45.35
N ASP A 161 3.08 7.23 45.87
CA ASP A 161 2.34 8.20 45.05
C ASP A 161 3.28 8.97 44.13
N ILE A 162 4.46 9.35 44.62
CA ILE A 162 5.50 10.03 43.82
C ILE A 162 5.96 9.13 42.68
N LEU A 163 6.22 7.85 42.96
CA LEU A 163 6.65 6.87 41.95
C LEU A 163 5.56 6.58 40.93
N GLU A 164 4.31 6.46 41.37
CA GLU A 164 3.15 6.28 40.50
C GLU A 164 3.00 7.46 39.52
N ILE A 165 3.08 8.70 40.03
CA ILE A 165 3.01 9.90 39.19
C ILE A 165 4.13 9.90 38.14
N LEU A 166 5.37 9.58 38.53
CA LEU A 166 6.51 9.54 37.62
C LEU A 166 6.39 8.43 36.56
N MET A 167 5.91 7.24 36.96
CA MET A 167 5.67 6.12 36.04
C MET A 167 4.55 6.43 35.06
N ASN A 168 3.42 6.92 35.55
CA ASN A 168 2.28 7.31 34.72
C ASN A 168 2.69 8.39 33.72
N LYS A 169 3.46 9.40 34.14
CA LYS A 169 3.94 10.47 33.26
C LYS A 169 4.76 9.96 32.08
N ILE A 170 5.62 8.96 32.30
CA ILE A 170 6.43 8.36 31.23
C ILE A 170 5.58 7.53 30.26
N LEU A 171 4.57 6.83 30.78
CA LEU A 171 3.70 5.99 29.97
C LEU A 171 2.67 6.79 29.16
N THR A 172 2.18 7.91 29.69
CA THR A 172 1.15 8.74 29.03
C THR A 172 1.73 9.86 28.17
N GLU A 173 2.82 10.49 28.60
CA GLU A 173 3.41 11.67 27.97
C GLU A 173 4.88 11.43 27.60
N ALA A 174 5.13 10.45 26.72
CA ALA A 174 6.49 10.05 26.32
C ALA A 174 7.36 11.20 25.76
N HIS A 175 6.74 12.27 25.24
CA HIS A 175 7.43 13.45 24.71
C HIS A 175 7.82 14.50 25.77
N ASP A 176 7.17 14.53 26.94
CA ASP A 176 7.52 15.39 28.08
C ASP A 176 7.37 14.63 29.42
N PRO A 177 8.33 13.75 29.75
CA PRO A 177 8.25 12.87 30.92
C PRO A 177 8.57 13.58 32.25
N TYR A 178 8.68 14.91 32.26
CA TYR A 178 9.11 15.65 33.45
C TYR A 178 7.91 16.09 34.31
N VAL A 179 8.03 15.85 35.61
CA VAL A 179 7.09 16.28 36.64
C VAL A 179 7.72 17.41 37.44
N LEU A 180 6.91 18.41 37.81
CA LEU A 180 7.34 19.55 38.61
C LEU A 180 7.27 19.20 40.10
N ILE A 181 8.37 19.40 40.82
CA ILE A 181 8.47 19.26 42.27
C ILE A 181 7.78 20.48 42.89
N ASP A 182 6.58 20.28 43.40
CA ASP A 182 5.85 21.28 44.17
C ASP A 182 6.04 21.07 45.69
N HIS A 183 5.23 21.75 46.49
CA HIS A 183 5.26 21.69 47.95
C HIS A 183 4.72 20.36 48.53
N THR A 184 4.12 19.50 47.70
CA THR A 184 3.59 18.18 48.11
C THR A 184 4.66 17.08 48.08
N PHE A 185 5.76 17.30 47.35
CA PHE A 185 6.89 16.36 47.29
C PHE A 185 7.77 16.50 48.52
N TRP A 186 7.91 15.42 49.29
CA TRP A 186 8.80 15.42 50.43
C TRP A 186 10.28 15.44 49.99
N PRO A 187 11.08 16.46 50.38
CA PRO A 187 12.46 16.60 49.89
C PRO A 187 13.36 15.37 50.13
N PRO A 188 13.27 14.64 51.26
CA PRO A 188 14.01 13.39 51.47
C PRO A 188 13.69 12.29 50.45
N TYR A 189 12.42 12.15 50.03
CA TYR A 189 12.03 11.18 49.00
C TYR A 189 12.56 11.55 47.63
N VAL A 190 12.47 12.83 47.27
CA VAL A 190 13.06 13.34 46.02
C VAL A 190 14.57 13.08 46.01
N GLU A 191 15.26 13.37 47.10
CA GLU A 191 16.70 13.14 47.22
C GLU A 191 17.06 11.65 47.18
N LEU A 192 16.25 10.78 47.82
CA LEU A 192 16.43 9.33 47.77
C LEU A 192 16.39 8.82 46.32
N LEU A 193 15.36 9.22 45.57
CA LEU A 193 15.19 8.83 44.17
C LEU A 193 16.35 9.31 43.29
N LEU A 194 16.84 10.53 43.53
CA LEU A 194 17.97 11.09 42.78
C LEU A 194 19.30 10.42 43.12
N ARG A 195 19.58 10.17 44.41
CA ARG A 195 20.83 9.54 44.85
C ARG A 195 20.98 8.10 44.39
N HIS A 196 19.88 7.37 44.36
CA HIS A 196 19.86 5.98 43.89
C HIS A 196 19.72 5.87 42.37
N GLY A 197 19.72 6.99 41.64
CA GLY A 197 19.62 7.02 40.18
C GLY A 197 18.27 6.55 39.63
N ILE A 198 17.23 6.54 40.47
CA ILE A 198 15.87 6.14 40.08
C ILE A 198 15.18 7.28 39.33
N ALA A 199 15.50 8.53 39.68
CA ALA A 199 15.04 9.73 39.00
C ALA A 199 16.21 10.62 38.55
N VAL A 200 15.97 11.45 37.54
CA VAL A 200 16.94 12.42 36.99
C VAL A 200 16.32 13.81 36.93
N ARG A 201 17.08 14.83 37.33
CA ARG A 201 16.67 16.24 37.22
C ARG A 201 16.79 16.75 35.78
N HIS A 202 15.90 17.66 35.39
CA HIS A 202 16.01 18.38 34.14
C HIS A 202 17.27 19.26 34.13
N GLN A 203 17.95 19.33 32.98
CA GLN A 203 19.23 20.05 32.84
C GLN A 203 19.08 21.55 33.10
N GLU A 204 18.00 22.15 32.61
CA GLU A 204 17.75 23.59 32.72
C GLU A 204 16.88 23.98 33.93
N ASN A 205 15.99 23.10 34.39
CA ASN A 205 15.03 23.41 35.45
C ASN A 205 15.20 22.43 36.62
N LYS A 206 15.85 22.88 37.68
CA LYS A 206 16.13 22.05 38.87
C LYS A 206 14.87 21.60 39.61
N LEU A 207 13.72 22.21 39.36
CA LEU A 207 12.43 21.84 39.94
C LEU A 207 11.70 20.75 39.13
N LYS A 208 12.27 20.28 38.02
CA LYS A 208 11.69 19.19 37.23
C LYS A 208 12.47 17.89 37.41
N ILE A 209 11.77 16.79 37.66
CA ILE A 209 12.33 15.44 37.72
C ILE A 209 11.57 14.50 36.79
N ARG A 210 12.26 13.50 36.26
CA ARG A 210 11.65 12.38 35.54
C ARG A 210 12.22 11.07 36.08
N LEU A 211 11.51 9.97 35.90
CA LEU A 211 12.11 8.66 36.16
C LEU A 211 13.26 8.41 35.16
N GLU A 212 14.26 7.65 35.62
CA GLU A 212 15.31 7.21 34.74
C GLU A 212 14.83 6.13 33.77
N LYS A 213 15.46 6.10 32.60
CA LYS A 213 15.16 5.15 31.54
C LYS A 213 15.87 3.83 31.83
N PHE A 214 15.15 2.85 32.37
CA PHE A 214 15.64 1.48 32.55
C PHE A 214 15.45 0.68 31.25
N PHE A 215 16.31 0.91 30.25
CA PHE A 215 16.35 0.14 29.00
C PHE A 215 17.67 -0.61 28.86
#